data_AF-A0A5C5WZK6-F1
#
_entry.id   AF-A0A5C5WZK6-F1
#
_cell.length_a   1.000
_cell.length_b   1.000
_cell.length_c   1.000
_cell.angle_alpha   90.00
_cell.angle_beta   90.00
_cell.angle_gamma   90.00
#
_symmetry.space_group_name_H-M   'P 1'
#
loop_
_entity.id
_entity.type
_entity.pdbx_description
1 polymer ?
#
loop_
_entity_poly.entity_id
_entity_poly.type
_entity_poly.pdbx_seq_one_letter_code
_entity_poly.pdbx_strand_id
1 'polypeptide(L)'
;MTLAELNRRNVVGNLGLPLGTAVEIDAEVVSGRSLRRKGLDSLYLLKVTHVNGKDLDTHPLMQFSASGFASVELANHTFALYEMKHSAKAKSLDSSQIAELEKGYVGKKVRLVVYEVGSFHGIPNQLPKDVPVWADFGFHFSTSLTVLNERDTNSRIGRTKR
;
A
#
# COMPACT_ATOMS: atom_id res chain seq x y z
N MET A 1 -24.39 -7.62 10.59
CA MET A 1 -23.15 -8.29 11.01
C MET A 1 -22.68 -7.66 12.29
N THR A 2 -22.44 -8.44 13.33
CA THR A 2 -21.95 -7.97 14.64
C THR A 2 -20.43 -8.04 14.72
N LEU A 3 -19.80 -7.37 15.69
CA LEU A 3 -18.36 -7.49 15.96
C LEU A 3 -17.95 -8.95 16.25
N ALA A 4 -18.77 -9.67 17.00
CA ALA A 4 -18.54 -11.07 17.29
C ALA A 4 -18.67 -11.98 16.05
N GLU A 5 -19.45 -11.59 15.05
CA GLU A 5 -19.50 -12.27 13.76
C GLU A 5 -18.30 -11.93 12.89
N LEU A 6 -17.84 -10.68 12.89
CA LEU A 6 -16.62 -10.25 12.19
C LEU A 6 -15.37 -11.01 12.68
N ASN A 7 -15.25 -11.19 14.00
CA ASN A 7 -14.14 -11.92 14.61
C ASN A 7 -14.23 -13.44 14.38
N ARG A 8 -15.40 -13.97 14.00
CA ARG A 8 -15.61 -15.40 13.73
C ARG A 8 -15.54 -15.74 12.23
N ARG A 9 -16.09 -14.86 11.40
CA ARG A 9 -16.08 -14.97 9.94
C ARG A 9 -14.92 -14.13 9.44
N ASN A 10 -13.77 -14.78 9.26
CA ASN A 10 -12.60 -14.21 8.62
C ASN A 10 -13.00 -13.33 7.42
N VAL A 11 -12.80 -12.02 7.53
CA VAL A 11 -13.03 -11.09 6.42
C VAL A 11 -11.94 -11.36 5.39
N VAL A 12 -12.35 -11.69 4.16
CA VAL A 12 -11.41 -11.93 3.06
C VAL A 12 -11.13 -10.59 2.38
N GLY A 13 -9.86 -10.22 2.32
CA GLY A 13 -9.39 -8.98 1.70
C GLY A 13 -9.18 -9.09 0.19
N ASN A 14 -8.62 -8.04 -0.39
CA ASN A 14 -8.31 -7.92 -1.82
C ASN A 14 -7.20 -8.90 -2.27
N LEU A 15 -6.38 -9.42 -1.36
CA LEU A 15 -5.43 -10.49 -1.66
C LEU A 15 -6.09 -11.88 -1.75
N GLY A 16 -7.41 -11.99 -1.54
CA GLY A 16 -8.13 -13.27 -1.54
C GLY A 16 -7.87 -14.13 -0.29
N LEU A 17 -7.31 -13.53 0.76
CA LEU A 17 -6.99 -14.18 2.03
C LEU A 17 -7.65 -13.46 3.21
N PRO A 18 -7.83 -14.14 4.35
CA PRO A 18 -8.26 -13.47 5.58
C PRO A 18 -7.35 -12.28 5.92
N LEU A 19 -7.96 -11.15 6.29
CA LEU A 19 -7.23 -9.99 6.84
C LEU A 19 -6.35 -10.44 8.02
N GLY A 20 -5.18 -9.82 8.16
CA GLY A 20 -4.19 -10.19 9.17
C GLY A 20 -3.32 -11.41 8.81
N THR A 21 -3.58 -12.09 7.69
CA THR A 21 -2.72 -13.19 7.24
C THR A 21 -1.41 -12.64 6.66
N ALA A 22 -0.29 -13.01 7.28
CA ALA A 22 1.04 -12.69 6.75
C ALA A 22 1.35 -13.54 5.51
N VAL A 23 1.77 -12.88 4.43
CA VAL A 23 2.06 -13.51 3.14
C VAL A 23 3.23 -12.85 2.43
N GLU A 24 3.82 -13.58 1.49
CA GLU A 24 4.77 -13.01 0.54
C GLU A 24 4.02 -12.52 -0.71
N ILE A 25 4.35 -11.32 -1.18
CA ILE A 25 3.81 -10.77 -2.41
C ILE A 25 4.93 -10.36 -3.37
N ASP A 26 4.65 -10.48 -4.67
CA ASP A 26 5.40 -9.80 -5.72
C ASP A 26 4.55 -8.61 -6.21
N ALA A 27 5.10 -7.40 -6.20
CA ALA A 27 4.38 -6.18 -6.53
C ALA A 27 5.21 -5.18 -7.32
N GLU A 28 4.54 -4.23 -7.97
CA GLU A 28 5.14 -3.09 -8.66
C GLU A 28 4.73 -1.78 -7.97
N VAL A 29 5.69 -0.87 -7.77
CA VAL A 29 5.42 0.46 -7.24
C VAL A 29 4.77 1.33 -8.30
N VAL A 30 3.59 1.88 -8.01
CA VAL A 30 2.82 2.74 -8.91
C VAL A 30 2.64 4.13 -8.29
N SER A 31 2.86 5.18 -9.10
CA SER A 31 2.58 6.56 -8.67
C SER A 31 1.09 6.84 -8.66
N GLY A 32 0.54 7.29 -7.53
CA GLY A 32 -0.87 7.65 -7.41
C GLY A 32 -1.25 8.85 -8.30
N ARG A 33 -0.28 9.73 -8.62
CA ARG A 33 -0.44 10.83 -9.58
C ARG A 33 -0.87 10.34 -10.97
N SER A 34 -0.41 9.16 -11.38
CA SER A 34 -0.79 8.57 -12.67
C SER A 34 -2.27 8.20 -12.75
N LEU A 35 -2.94 8.01 -11.60
CA LEU A 35 -4.35 7.65 -11.50
C LEU A 35 -5.30 8.85 -11.60
N ARG A 36 -4.77 10.09 -11.64
CA ARG A 36 -5.54 11.34 -11.74
C ARG A 36 -6.63 11.47 -10.67
N ARG A 37 -6.34 11.01 -9.46
CA ARG A 37 -7.22 11.12 -8.29
C ARG A 37 -6.55 11.99 -7.25
N LYS A 38 -7.10 13.17 -6.99
CA LYS A 38 -6.53 14.20 -6.10
C LYS A 38 -6.03 13.65 -4.75
N GLY A 39 -6.77 12.73 -4.12
CA GLY A 39 -6.39 12.13 -2.84
C GLY A 39 -5.21 11.15 -2.89
N LEU A 40 -4.76 10.75 -4.09
CA LEU A 40 -3.65 9.82 -4.30
C LEU A 40 -2.42 10.49 -4.92
N ASP A 41 -2.49 11.78 -5.29
CA ASP A 41 -1.45 12.45 -6.09
C ASP A 41 -0.07 12.48 -5.40
N SER A 42 -0.03 12.38 -4.07
CA SER A 42 1.21 12.33 -3.29
C SER A 42 1.59 10.94 -2.81
N LEU A 43 0.79 9.91 -3.10
CA LEU A 43 0.97 8.55 -2.60
C LEU A 43 1.62 7.63 -3.64
N TYR A 44 2.34 6.64 -3.13
CA TYR A 44 2.74 5.46 -3.90
C TYR A 44 1.86 4.29 -3.51
N LEU A 45 1.48 3.48 -4.49
CA LEU A 45 0.67 2.28 -4.31
C LEU A 45 1.47 1.05 -4.74
N LEU A 46 1.06 -0.11 -4.27
CA LEU A 46 1.56 -1.40 -4.74
C LEU A 46 0.53 -2.03 -5.65
N LYS A 47 0.90 -2.28 -6.90
CA LYS A 47 0.19 -3.18 -7.80
C LYS A 47 0.61 -4.60 -7.47
N VAL A 48 -0.22 -5.34 -6.74
CA VAL A 48 0.11 -6.71 -6.34
C VAL A 48 -0.14 -7.64 -7.52
N THR A 49 0.87 -8.42 -7.88
CA THR A 49 0.80 -9.38 -9.00
C THR A 49 0.73 -10.81 -8.52
N HIS A 50 1.48 -11.16 -7.46
CA HIS A 50 1.49 -12.51 -6.92
C HIS A 50 1.28 -12.50 -5.42
N VAL A 51 0.64 -13.56 -4.91
CA VAL A 51 0.52 -13.88 -3.49
C VAL A 51 1.01 -15.31 -3.26
N ASN A 52 2.00 -15.47 -2.39
CA ASN A 52 2.70 -16.74 -2.13
C ASN A 52 3.16 -17.45 -3.42
N GLY A 53 3.61 -16.66 -4.41
CA GLY A 53 4.08 -17.16 -5.70
C GLY A 53 2.98 -17.57 -6.69
N LYS A 54 1.69 -17.43 -6.34
CA LYS A 54 0.57 -17.62 -7.25
C LYS A 54 0.16 -16.28 -7.86
N ASP A 55 0.00 -16.23 -9.18
CA ASP A 55 -0.54 -15.06 -9.89
C ASP A 55 -1.99 -14.78 -9.46
N LEU A 56 -2.35 -13.50 -9.40
CA LEU A 56 -3.70 -13.07 -9.09
C LEU A 56 -4.46 -12.75 -10.39
N ASP A 57 -5.71 -13.22 -10.49
CA ASP A 57 -6.59 -12.91 -11.64
C ASP A 57 -6.82 -11.40 -11.78
N THR A 58 -6.89 -10.69 -10.65
CA THR A 58 -6.95 -9.24 -10.58
C THR A 58 -5.70 -8.74 -9.87
N HIS A 59 -5.06 -7.69 -10.38
CA HIS A 59 -3.88 -7.06 -9.76
C HIS A 59 -4.28 -5.83 -8.94
N PRO A 60 -4.67 -5.98 -7.66
CA PRO A 60 -5.18 -4.86 -6.89
C PRO A 60 -4.10 -3.79 -6.70
N LEU A 61 -4.52 -2.53 -6.80
CA LEU A 61 -3.71 -1.36 -6.44
C LEU A 61 -4.01 -1.00 -4.99
N MET A 62 -3.03 -1.20 -4.12
CA MET A 62 -3.22 -1.07 -2.66
C MET A 62 -2.31 0.01 -2.08
N GLN A 63 -2.87 0.83 -1.18
CA GLN A 63 -2.05 1.67 -0.32
C GLN A 63 -1.28 0.81 0.66
N PHE A 64 -0.14 1.30 1.13
CA PHE A 64 0.67 0.58 2.08
C PHE A 64 1.36 1.50 3.10
N SER A 65 1.76 0.91 4.21
CA SER A 65 2.66 1.51 5.19
C SER A 65 3.77 0.52 5.52
N ALA A 66 4.97 1.03 5.79
CA ALA A 66 6.02 0.24 6.41
C ALA A 66 5.84 0.27 7.93
N SER A 67 5.94 -0.89 8.57
CA SER A 67 5.97 -0.95 10.03
C SER A 67 7.29 -0.35 10.53
N GLY A 68 7.26 0.41 11.64
CA GLY A 68 8.42 1.17 12.12
C GLY A 68 9.65 0.33 12.53
N PHE A 69 9.50 -0.99 12.62
CA PHE A 69 10.59 -1.94 12.88
C PHE A 69 11.11 -2.62 11.61
N ALA A 70 10.44 -2.47 10.47
CA ALA A 70 10.81 -3.10 9.22
C ALA A 70 11.90 -2.28 8.52
N SER A 71 13.05 -2.90 8.23
CA SER A 71 14.08 -2.30 7.38
C SER A 71 13.71 -2.48 5.92
N VAL A 72 12.79 -1.66 5.43
CA VAL A 72 12.29 -1.72 4.05
C VAL A 72 12.63 -0.43 3.34
N GLU A 73 13.27 -0.51 2.18
CA GLU A 73 13.59 0.65 1.34
C GLU A 73 12.41 0.97 0.41
N LEU A 74 11.29 1.36 1.04
CA LEU A 74 10.04 1.62 0.35
C LEU A 74 9.31 2.82 0.97
N ALA A 75 9.19 3.89 0.19
CA ALA A 75 8.44 5.08 0.52
C ALA A 75 6.98 4.97 0.06
N ASN A 76 6.03 5.26 0.95
CA ASN A 76 4.60 5.25 0.62
C ASN A 76 4.07 6.61 0.13
N HIS A 77 4.87 7.67 0.19
CA HIS A 77 4.53 8.99 -0.37
C HIS A 77 5.77 9.76 -0.84
N THR A 78 5.57 10.81 -1.64
CA THR A 78 6.65 11.60 -2.29
C THR A 78 7.67 12.17 -1.30
N PHE A 79 7.22 12.73 -0.18
CA PHE A 79 8.12 13.25 0.85
C PHE A 79 8.96 12.17 1.54
N ALA A 80 8.41 10.97 1.75
CA ALA A 80 9.16 9.85 2.31
C ALA A 80 10.22 9.36 1.31
N LEU A 81 9.92 9.40 0.00
CA LEU A 81 10.90 9.08 -1.03
C LEU A 81 12.05 10.08 -1.06
N TYR A 82 11.74 11.37 -0.90
CA TYR A 82 12.75 12.41 -0.77
C TYR A 82 13.62 12.18 0.48
N GLU A 83 13.01 11.96 1.65
CA GLU A 83 13.72 11.69 2.90
C GLU A 83 14.61 10.46 2.80
N MET A 84 14.12 9.40 2.16
CA MET A 84 14.90 8.18 1.89
C MET A 84 16.11 8.44 0.98
N LYS A 85 15.95 9.23 -0.10
CA LYS A 85 17.04 9.50 -1.07
C LYS A 85 18.06 10.53 -0.58
N HIS A 86 17.64 11.48 0.24
CA HIS A 86 18.48 12.62 0.64
C HIS A 86 18.84 12.63 2.13
N SER A 87 18.31 11.68 2.93
CA SER A 87 18.45 11.67 4.39
C SER A 87 18.03 12.99 5.06
N ALA A 88 17.09 13.71 4.45
CA ALA A 88 16.64 15.03 4.89
C ALA A 88 15.17 15.26 4.50
N LYS A 89 14.44 16.06 5.29
CA LYS A 89 13.04 16.37 5.03
C LYS A 89 12.90 17.55 4.05
N ALA A 90 12.11 17.37 3.00
CA ALA A 90 11.71 18.46 2.11
C ALA A 90 10.57 19.28 2.74
N LYS A 91 10.63 20.61 2.58
CA LYS A 91 9.51 21.51 2.96
C LYS A 91 8.41 21.55 1.89
N SER A 92 8.82 21.46 0.64
CA SER A 92 7.94 21.43 -0.53
C SER A 92 8.66 20.70 -1.68
N LEU A 93 7.87 20.13 -2.58
CA LEU A 93 8.35 19.48 -3.80
C LEU A 93 7.46 19.93 -4.96
N ASP A 94 8.05 20.41 -6.04
CA ASP A 94 7.33 20.71 -7.27
C ASP A 94 7.19 19.48 -8.17
N SER A 95 6.42 19.62 -9.26
CA SER A 95 6.14 18.53 -10.19
C SER A 95 7.38 17.96 -10.89
N SER A 96 8.39 18.78 -11.15
CA SER A 96 9.63 18.38 -11.83
C SER A 96 10.53 17.62 -10.86
N GLN A 97 10.68 18.12 -9.64
CA GLN A 97 11.40 17.44 -8.55
C GLN A 97 10.79 16.08 -8.24
N ILE A 98 9.45 15.98 -8.18
CA ILE A 98 8.76 14.69 -7.99
C ILE A 98 9.07 13.73 -9.14
N ALA A 99 9.00 14.19 -10.39
CA ALA A 99 9.29 13.33 -11.54
C ALA A 99 10.74 12.80 -11.52
N GLU A 100 11.70 13.62 -11.08
CA GLU A 100 13.08 13.18 -10.91
C GLU A 100 13.24 12.16 -9.76
N LEU A 101 12.58 12.40 -8.62
CA LEU A 101 12.57 11.46 -7.50
C LEU A 101 11.97 10.11 -7.89
N GLU A 102 10.92 10.10 -8.72
CA GLU A 102 10.23 8.90 -9.16
C GLU A 102 11.05 8.03 -10.12
N LYS A 103 12.11 8.58 -10.75
CA LYS A 103 13.00 7.79 -11.62
C LYS A 103 13.67 6.66 -10.84
N GLY A 104 13.53 5.44 -11.38
CA GLY A 104 14.02 4.21 -10.76
C GLY A 104 13.20 3.72 -9.56
N TYR A 105 12.19 4.48 -9.12
CA TYR A 105 11.32 4.11 -8.01
C TYR A 105 9.95 3.65 -8.50
N VAL A 106 9.27 4.45 -9.32
CA VAL A 106 8.02 4.04 -9.98
C VAL A 106 8.33 2.99 -11.03
N GLY A 107 7.55 1.89 -11.05
CA GLY A 107 7.83 0.70 -11.83
C GLY A 107 8.82 -0.28 -11.18
N LYS A 108 9.40 0.05 -10.00
CA LYS A 108 10.25 -0.89 -9.24
C LYS A 108 9.44 -2.12 -8.89
N LYS A 109 9.95 -3.30 -9.26
CA LYS A 109 9.42 -4.58 -8.80
C LYS A 109 10.00 -4.91 -7.44
N VAL A 110 9.14 -5.26 -6.49
CA VAL A 110 9.51 -5.57 -5.10
C VAL A 110 8.88 -6.89 -4.70
N ARG A 111 9.60 -7.61 -3.82
CA ARG A 111 9.07 -8.79 -3.14
C ARG A 111 9.02 -8.49 -1.66
N LEU A 112 7.85 -8.63 -1.06
CA LEU A 112 7.59 -8.15 0.30
C LEU A 112 6.94 -9.24 1.13
N VAL A 113 7.20 -9.23 2.44
CA VAL A 113 6.34 -9.88 3.44
C VAL A 113 5.37 -8.83 3.94
N VAL A 114 4.07 -9.09 3.82
CA VAL A 114 3.00 -8.15 4.18
C VAL A 114 1.87 -8.87 4.90
N TYR A 115 0.99 -8.11 5.53
CA TYR A 115 -0.38 -8.56 5.79
C TYR A 115 -1.36 -7.47 5.37
N GLU A 116 -2.56 -7.88 4.95
CA GLU A 116 -3.64 -6.95 4.62
C GLU A 116 -4.44 -6.59 5.87
N VAL A 117 -4.71 -5.30 6.06
CA VAL A 117 -5.58 -4.78 7.12
C VAL A 117 -6.78 -4.08 6.51
N GLY A 118 -7.86 -3.94 7.28
CA GLY A 118 -9.05 -3.24 6.83
C GLY A 118 -9.65 -2.36 7.91
N SER A 119 -10.25 -1.25 7.49
CA SER A 119 -10.82 -0.24 8.36
C SER A 119 -11.88 0.58 7.63
N PHE A 120 -12.81 1.14 8.40
CA PHE A 120 -13.78 2.10 7.88
C PHE A 120 -13.17 3.50 7.88
N HIS A 121 -13.34 4.22 6.77
CA HIS A 121 -12.86 5.60 6.58
C HIS A 121 -13.85 6.43 5.79
N GLY A 122 -13.65 7.75 5.78
CA GLY A 122 -14.48 8.72 5.08
C GLY A 122 -15.56 9.34 5.95
N ILE A 123 -16.44 10.12 5.33
CA ILE A 123 -17.47 10.92 6.01
C ILE A 123 -18.78 10.12 6.10
N PRO A 124 -19.34 9.91 7.32
CA PRO A 124 -20.64 9.27 7.49
C PRO A 124 -21.75 10.00 6.74
N ASN A 125 -22.67 9.24 6.15
CA ASN A 125 -23.75 9.79 5.31
C ASN A 125 -24.85 10.52 6.10
N GLN A 126 -24.87 10.41 7.43
CA GLN A 126 -25.92 10.91 8.31
C GLN A 126 -25.34 11.76 9.45
N LEU A 127 -24.56 12.79 9.09
CA LEU A 127 -24.05 13.75 10.08
C LEU A 127 -25.18 14.65 10.61
N PRO A 128 -25.17 14.98 11.92
CA PRO A 128 -26.02 16.05 12.46
C PRO A 128 -25.81 17.36 11.71
N LYS A 129 -26.87 18.19 11.63
CA LYS A 129 -26.86 19.43 10.82
C LYS A 129 -25.87 20.48 11.31
N ASP A 130 -25.50 20.41 12.59
CA ASP A 130 -24.54 21.30 13.26
C ASP A 130 -23.08 20.86 13.09
N VAL A 131 -22.84 19.67 12.52
CA VAL A 131 -21.48 19.18 12.27
C VAL A 131 -21.00 19.64 10.88
N PRO A 132 -19.90 20.39 10.78
CA PRO A 132 -19.34 20.79 9.49
C PRO A 132 -18.91 19.57 8.66
N VAL A 133 -19.28 19.56 7.38
CA VAL A 133 -18.79 18.58 6.41
C VAL A 133 -17.46 19.07 5.83
N TRP A 134 -16.47 18.20 5.75
CA TRP A 134 -15.18 18.48 5.11
C TRP A 134 -15.06 17.75 3.77
N ALA A 135 -14.00 18.05 3.01
CA ALA A 135 -13.73 17.34 1.75
C ALA A 135 -13.03 16.01 2.03
N ASP A 136 -13.74 14.90 1.84
CA ASP A 136 -13.22 13.54 1.95
C ASP A 136 -14.08 12.58 1.11
N PHE A 137 -13.73 11.29 1.08
CA PHE A 137 -14.51 10.24 0.48
C PHE A 137 -15.73 9.88 1.34
N GLY A 138 -16.77 9.28 0.74
CA GLY A 138 -17.92 8.75 1.50
C GLY A 138 -17.50 7.62 2.44
N PHE A 139 -18.27 7.38 3.51
CA PHE A 139 -17.94 6.35 4.50
C PHE A 139 -18.00 4.94 3.91
N HIS A 140 -16.86 4.23 3.90
CA HIS A 140 -16.76 2.86 3.39
C HIS A 140 -15.66 2.06 4.09
N PHE A 141 -15.75 0.73 3.99
CA PHE A 141 -14.66 -0.16 4.38
C PHE A 141 -13.63 -0.21 3.26
N SER A 142 -12.35 -0.03 3.59
CA SER A 142 -11.25 -0.18 2.66
C SER A 142 -10.13 -1.00 3.30
N THR A 143 -9.22 -1.50 2.46
CA THR A 143 -8.08 -2.28 2.92
C THR A 143 -6.76 -1.70 2.43
N SER A 144 -5.69 -1.98 3.17
CA SER A 144 -4.34 -1.55 2.87
C SER A 144 -3.33 -2.61 3.32
N LEU A 145 -2.09 -2.49 2.85
CA LEU A 145 -1.01 -3.40 3.21
C LEU A 145 -0.16 -2.82 4.34
N THR A 146 0.14 -3.64 5.34
CA THR A 146 1.24 -3.36 6.26
C THR A 146 2.44 -4.19 5.84
N VAL A 147 3.54 -3.50 5.51
CA VAL A 147 4.80 -4.15 5.11
C VAL A 147 5.60 -4.51 6.35
N LEU A 148 5.96 -5.79 6.43
CA LEU A 148 6.74 -6.37 7.52
C LEU A 148 8.22 -6.51 7.17
N ASN A 149 8.54 -6.81 5.91
CA ASN A 149 9.92 -6.96 5.46
C ASN A 149 10.03 -6.91 3.92
N GLU A 150 11.22 -6.60 3.41
CA GLU A 150 11.60 -6.79 2.01
C GLU A 150 12.30 -8.14 1.85
N ARG A 151 12.08 -8.81 0.71
CA ARG A 151 12.78 -10.05 0.35
C ARG A 151 13.66 -9.77 -0.85
N ASP A 152 14.86 -10.36 -0.85
CA ASP A 152 15.72 -10.34 -2.02
C ASP A 152 14.98 -10.94 -3.23
N THR A 153 14.88 -10.16 -4.30
CA THR A 153 14.34 -10.62 -5.58
C THR A 153 15.24 -11.68 -6.23
N ASN A 154 16.50 -11.79 -5.80
CA ASN A 154 17.49 -12.75 -6.31
C ASN A 154 17.46 -14.16 -5.69
N SER A 155 16.69 -14.42 -4.63
CA SER A 155 16.76 -15.71 -3.92
C SER A 155 16.14 -16.91 -4.67
N ARG A 156 15.53 -16.71 -5.85
CA ARG A 156 14.88 -17.79 -6.63
C ARG A 156 15.83 -18.56 -7.58
N ILE A 157 17.07 -18.12 -7.81
CA ILE A 157 17.99 -18.79 -8.76
C ILE A 157 18.79 -19.94 -8.12
N GLY A 158 18.73 -20.13 -6.79
CA GLY A 158 19.64 -21.04 -6.06
C GLY A 158 19.11 -22.42 -5.63
N ARG A 159 17.85 -22.80 -5.93
CA ARG A 159 17.26 -24.07 -5.43
C ARG A 159 16.77 -25.00 -6.52
N THR A 160 17.65 -25.33 -7.48
CA THR A 160 17.52 -26.57 -8.26
C THR A 160 18.90 -27.14 -8.54
N LYS A 161 19.42 -27.94 -7.59
CA LYS A 161 20.33 -29.08 -7.77
C LYS A 161 20.80 -29.58 -6.40
N ARG A 162 20.19 -30.65 -5.93
CA ARG A 162 20.84 -31.87 -5.45
C ARG A 162 19.79 -32.93 -5.20
#